data_AF-A0A562WL48-F1
#
_entry.id   AF-A0A562WL48-F1
#
_cell.length_a   1.000
_cell.length_b   1.000
_cell.length_c   1.000
_cell.angle_alpha   90.00
_cell.angle_beta   90.00
_cell.angle_gamma   90.00
#
_symmetry.space_group_name_H-M   'P 1'
#
loop_
_entity.id
_entity.type
_entity.pdbx_description
1 polymer ?
#
loop_
_entity_poly.entity_id
_entity_poly.type
_entity_poly.pdbx_seq_one_letter_code
_entity_poly.pdbx_strand_id
1 'polypeptide(L)' 'MAKLIYSMITSLDGYAEAAEGDLGTGADDQEVHTFVNDLFRPVGTYLYGRRMYETMVY' A
#
# COMPACT_ATOMS: atom_id res chain seq x y z
N MET A 1 3.71 11.39 -21.42
CA MET A 1 4.83 10.90 -20.58
C MET A 1 4.25 10.19 -19.37
N ALA A 2 4.82 9.06 -18.97
CA ALA A 2 4.42 8.39 -17.73
C ALA A 2 4.88 9.21 -16.51
N LYS A 3 4.14 9.10 -15.40
CA LYS A 3 4.51 9.71 -14.12
C LYS A 3 5.04 8.62 -13.18
N LEU A 4 6.15 8.89 -12.50
CA LEU A 4 6.55 8.11 -11.34
C LEU A 4 5.82 8.68 -10.12
N ILE A 5 5.00 7.86 -9.47
CA ILE A 5 4.17 8.25 -8.34
C ILE A 5 4.68 7.50 -7.12
N TYR A 6 5.03 8.22 -6.06
CA TYR A 6 5.28 7.64 -4.75
C TYR A 6 4.00 7.76 -3.92
N SER A 7 3.44 6.62 -3.52
CA SER A 7 2.20 6.54 -2.74
C SER A 7 2.33 5.42 -1.72
N MET A 8 1.85 5.66 -0.51
CA MET A 8 1.89 4.73 0.62
C MET A 8 0.64 4.90 1.47
N ILE A 9 0.11 3.79 2.00
CA ILE A 9 -0.87 3.82 3.09
C ILE A 9 -0.09 3.94 4.39
N THR A 10 -0.44 4.90 5.24
CA THR A 10 0.25 5.14 6.51
C THR A 10 -0.73 5.46 7.62
N SER A 11 -0.30 5.24 8.85
CA SER A 11 -0.95 5.77 10.05
C SER A 11 -0.97 7.31 10.03
N LEU A 12 -1.77 7.89 10.92
CA LEU A 12 -1.89 9.35 11.08
C LEU A 12 -0.56 10.03 11.46
N ASP A 13 0.27 9.33 12.21
CA ASP A 13 1.61 9.76 12.63
C ASP A 13 2.72 9.38 11.64
N GLY A 14 2.36 8.83 10.47
CA GLY A 14 3.24 8.70 9.31
C GLY A 14 4.04 7.39 9.21
N TYR A 15 3.61 6.33 9.89
CA TYR A 15 4.24 5.02 9.83
C TYR A 15 3.51 4.10 8.84
N ALA A 16 4.28 3.31 8.08
CA ALA A 16 3.75 2.37 7.08
C ALA A 16 3.58 0.94 7.60
N GLU A 17 4.13 0.65 8.78
CA GLU A 17 4.15 -0.68 9.40
C GLU A 17 3.88 -0.48 10.90
N ALA A 18 3.02 -1.31 11.47
CA ALA A 18 2.76 -1.32 12.90
C ALA A 18 3.98 -1.82 13.68
N ALA A 19 4.02 -1.59 14.99
CA ALA A 19 5.14 -2.03 15.82
C ALA A 19 5.31 -3.56 15.81
N GLU A 20 4.21 -4.28 15.58
CA GLU A 20 4.12 -5.73 15.52
C GLU A 20 4.51 -6.31 14.15
N GLY A 21 4.76 -5.46 13.15
CA GLY A 21 5.20 -5.86 11.81
C GLY A 21 4.07 -6.18 10.81
N ASP A 22 2.82 -5.82 11.14
CA ASP A 22 1.67 -5.91 10.24
C ASP A 22 1.29 -4.54 9.63
N LEU A 23 0.23 -4.53 8.82
CA LEU A 23 -0.28 -3.32 8.16
C LEU A 23 -1.11 -2.42 9.09
N GLY A 24 -1.27 -2.78 10.36
CA GLY A 24 -2.04 -2.05 11.34
C GLY A 24 -3.55 -2.14 11.15
N THR A 25 -4.27 -1.32 11.91
CA THR A 25 -5.75 -1.29 11.90
C THR A 25 -6.30 -0.71 10.59
N GLY A 26 -7.35 -1.32 10.05
CA GLY A 26 -8.04 -0.87 8.83
C GLY A 26 -7.54 -1.54 7.55
N ALA A 27 -6.46 -2.33 7.65
CA ALA A 27 -5.95 -3.13 6.54
C ALA A 27 -6.87 -4.29 6.12
N ASP A 28 -7.94 -4.59 6.87
CA ASP A 28 -8.95 -5.60 6.50
C ASP A 28 -10.29 -4.98 6.08
N ASP A 29 -10.39 -3.64 6.06
CA ASP A 29 -11.63 -2.94 5.73
C ASP A 29 -11.91 -3.02 4.23
N GLN A 30 -13.05 -3.62 3.88
CA GLN A 30 -13.43 -3.87 2.49
C GLN A 30 -13.68 -2.59 1.68
N GLU A 31 -14.20 -1.53 2.31
CA GLU A 31 -14.43 -0.25 1.63
C GLU A 31 -13.10 0.43 1.31
N VAL A 32 -12.17 0.42 2.26
CA VAL A 32 -10.81 0.95 2.09
C VAL A 32 -10.08 0.20 0.98
N HIS A 33 -10.14 -1.14 1.00
CA HIS A 33 -9.55 -1.97 -0.06
C HIS A 33 -10.10 -1.66 -1.44
N THR A 34 -11.43 -1.51 -1.55
CA THR A 34 -12.08 -1.22 -2.83
C THR A 34 -11.64 0.15 -3.36
N PHE A 35 -11.61 1.16 -2.50
CA PHE A 35 -11.14 2.50 -2.86
C PHE A 35 -9.68 2.50 -3.34
N VAL A 36 -8.79 1.82 -2.62
CA VAL A 36 -7.37 1.71 -3.00
C VAL A 36 -7.23 0.97 -4.33
N ASN A 37 -7.94 -0.14 -4.53
CA ASN A 37 -7.88 -0.88 -5.79
C ASN A 37 -8.33 -0.03 -6.99
N ASP A 38 -9.38 0.76 -6.84
CA ASP A 38 -9.85 1.64 -7.91
C ASP A 38 -8.88 2.81 -8.16
N LEU A 39 -8.25 3.35 -7.11
CA LEU A 39 -7.22 4.38 -7.22
C LEU A 39 -5.99 3.87 -7.99
N PHE A 40 -5.58 2.64 -7.74
CA PHE A 40 -4.39 2.02 -8.34
C PHE A 40 -4.67 1.28 -9.67
N ARG A 41 -5.94 1.10 -10.05
CA ARG A 41 -6.36 0.46 -11.32
C ARG A 41 -5.62 0.94 -12.58
N PRO A 42 -5.30 2.23 -12.78
CA PRO A 42 -4.56 2.67 -13.97
C PRO A 42 -3.04 2.43 -13.91
N VAL A 43 -2.50 1.95 -12.79
CA VAL A 43 -1.05 1.73 -12.61
C VAL A 43 -0.64 0.41 -13.26
N GLY A 44 0.24 0.49 -14.26
CA GLY A 44 0.74 -0.67 -14.99
C GLY A 44 2.08 -1.24 -14.51
N THR A 45 2.80 -0.55 -13.63
CA THR A 45 4.11 -0.99 -13.13
C THR A 45 4.32 -0.52 -11.70
N TYR A 46 4.76 -1.44 -10.84
CA TYR A 46 5.07 -1.18 -9.44
C TYR A 46 6.56 -1.35 -9.19
N LEU A 47 7.13 -0.46 -8.37
CA LEU A 47 8.51 -0.54 -7.90
C LEU A 47 8.49 -0.70 -6.39
N TYR A 48 8.95 -1.85 -5.91
CA TYR A 48 8.99 -2.17 -4.50
C TYR A 48 10.41 -2.45 -4.00
N GLY A 49 10.69 -2.05 -2.76
CA GLY A 49 11.81 -2.60 -2.01
C GLY A 49 11.55 -4.06 -1.62
N ARG A 50 12.60 -4.80 -1.28
CA ARG A 50 12.51 -6.25 -1.02
C ARG A 50 11.43 -6.65 -0.01
N ARG A 51 11.39 -5.98 1.15
CA ARG A 51 10.40 -6.28 2.21
C ARG A 51 8.96 -6.04 1.75
N MET A 52 8.71 -4.90 1.10
CA MET A 52 7.37 -4.58 0.58
C MET A 52 6.93 -5.59 -0.50
N TYR A 53 7.86 -6.02 -1.35
CA TYR A 53 7.58 -7.07 -2.32
C TYR A 53 7.22 -8.40 -1.64
N GLU A 54 7.96 -8.80 -0.61
CA GLU A 54 7.66 -10.00 0.19
C GLU A 54 6.28 -9.90 0.88
N THR A 55 5.86 -8.72 1.33
CA THR A 55 4.53 -8.49 1.91
C THR A 55 3.40 -8.54 0.88
N MET A 56 3.61 -8.02 -0.33
CA MET A 56 2.56 -7.87 -1.35
C MET A 56 2.41 -9.08 -2.28
N VAL A 57 3.34 -10.05 -2.25
CA VAL A 57 3.32 -11.21 -3.14
C VAL A 57 2.46 -12.38 -2.61
N TYR A 58 2.09 -12.36 -1.33
CA TYR A 58 1.32 -13.41 -0.65
C TYR A 58 -0.01 -12.87 -0.13
#